data_AF-A0A075IAR3-F1
#
_entry.id   AF-A0A075IAR3-F1
#
_cell.length_a   1.000
_cell.length_b   1.000
_cell.length_c   1.000
_cell.angle_alpha   90.00
_cell.angle_beta   90.00
_cell.angle_gamma   90.00
#
_symmetry.space_group_name_H-M   'P 1'
#
loop_
_entity.id
_entity.type
_entity.pdbx_description
1 polymer ?
#
loop_
_entity_poly.entity_id
_entity_poly.type
_entity_poly.pdbx_seq_one_letter_code
_entity_poly.pdbx_strand_id
1 'polypeptide(L)' 'MITFLDPAQEVAEKVRRIMIKKQSKSNTLKIFTSADPKRFENTLLQIGIKKNVRLLV' A
#
# COMPACT_ATOMS: atom_id res chain seq x y z
N MET A 1 12.68 -19.32 21.88
CA MET A 1 12.18 -17.98 21.52
C MET A 1 11.66 -18.07 20.09
N ILE A 2 10.41 -17.69 19.85
CA ILE A 2 9.80 -17.71 18.50
C ILE A 2 9.75 -16.28 18.02
N THR A 3 10.31 -16.03 16.83
CA THR A 3 10.29 -14.71 16.19
C THR A 3 9.31 -14.77 15.03
N PHE A 4 8.28 -13.93 15.07
CA PHE A 4 7.39 -13.74 13.93
C PHE A 4 8.03 -12.74 12.97
N LEU A 5 8.20 -13.16 11.72
CA LEU A 5 8.76 -12.32 10.67
C LEU A 5 7.61 -11.71 9.86
N ASP A 6 7.67 -10.39 9.67
CA ASP A 6 6.79 -9.69 8.74
C ASP A 6 7.53 -9.42 7.42
N PRO A 7 7.23 -10.17 6.34
CA PRO A 7 7.88 -9.95 5.05
C PRO A 7 7.53 -8.57 4.47
N ALA A 8 6.39 -7.98 4.83
CA ALA A 8 6.02 -6.63 4.36
C ALA A 8 6.98 -5.57 4.91
N GLN A 9 7.41 -5.73 6.17
CA GLN A 9 8.41 -4.84 6.78
C GLN A 9 9.76 -4.93 6.06
N GLU A 10 10.23 -6.14 5.74
CA GLU A 10 11.48 -6.31 5.01
C GLU A 10 11.44 -5.65 3.61
N VAL A 11 10.34 -5.86 2.88
CA VAL A 11 10.14 -5.26 1.56
C VAL A 11 10.07 -3.73 1.65
N ALA A 12 9.36 -3.19 2.65
CA ALA A 12 9.25 -1.74 2.85
C ALA A 12 10.62 -1.09 3.08
N GLU A 13 11.46 -1.69 3.93
CA GLU A 13 12.82 -1.20 4.18
C GLU A 13 13.72 -1.27 2.93
N LYS A 14 13.60 -2.34 2.14
CA LYS A 14 14.33 -2.47 0.87
C LYS A 14 13.94 -1.35 -0.10
N VAL A 15 12.64 -1.09 -0.28
CA VAL A 15 12.14 -0.01 -1.15
C VAL A 15 12.58 1.36 -0.63
N ARG A 16 12.48 1.60 0.68
CA ARG A 16 12.91 2.85 1.33
C ARG A 16 14.37 3.17 1.01
N ARG A 17 15.28 2.19 1.11
CA ARG A 17 16.70 2.36 0.77
C ARG A 17 16.92 2.79 -0.68
N ILE A 18 16.15 2.26 -1.62
CA ILE A 18 16.22 2.63 -3.05
C ILE A 18 15.66 4.04 -3.27
N MET A 19 14.57 4.38 -2.59
CA MET A 19 13.83 5.62 -2.81
C MET A 19 14.37 6.84 -2.08
N ILE A 20 15.32 6.69 -1.15
CA ILE A 20 15.83 7.79 -0.31
C ILE A 20 16.38 8.98 -1.13
N LYS A 21 16.92 8.73 -2.32
CA LYS A 21 17.47 9.77 -3.22
C LYS A 21 16.44 10.34 -4.20
N LYS A 22 15.22 9.80 -4.26
CA LYS A 22 14.17 10.12 -5.24
C LYS A 22 12.87 10.58 -4.56
N GLN A 23 12.99 11.17 -3.38
CA GLN A 23 11.81 11.60 -2.62
C GLN A 23 11.10 12.75 -3.33
N SER A 24 9.80 12.58 -3.58
CA SER A 24 8.94 13.66 -4.06
C SER A 24 8.53 14.54 -2.88
N LYS A 25 8.41 15.86 -3.12
CA LYS A 25 7.87 16.83 -2.15
C LYS A 25 6.42 16.54 -1.78
N SER A 26 5.66 15.93 -2.70
CA SER A 26 4.27 15.50 -2.50
C SER A 26 4.07 14.12 -3.12
N ASN A 27 3.39 13.23 -2.40
CA ASN A 27 3.11 11.87 -2.84
C ASN A 27 1.61 11.67 -3.00
N THR A 28 1.19 11.08 -4.11
CA THR A 28 -0.21 10.68 -4.34
C THR A 28 -0.29 9.16 -4.45
N LEU A 29 -1.34 8.58 -3.88
CA LEU A 29 -1.62 7.15 -3.96
C LEU A 29 -2.88 6.96 -4.81
N LYS A 30 -2.75 6.19 -5.90
CA LYS A 30 -3.86 5.73 -6.73
C LYS A 30 -3.93 4.21 -6.60
N ILE A 31 -5.10 3.69 -6.29
CA ILE A 31 -5.34 2.26 -6.10
C ILE A 31 -6.33 1.81 -7.16
N PHE A 32 -6.01 0.71 -7.83
CA PHE A 32 -6.85 0.08 -8.83
C PHE A 32 -7.10 -1.38 -8.46
N THR A 33 -8.24 -1.92 -8.89
CA THR A 33 -8.57 -3.34 -8.78
C THR A 33 -9.29 -3.82 -10.03
N SER A 34 -9.11 -5.07 -10.43
CA SER A 34 -9.90 -5.72 -11.47
C SER A 34 -11.22 -6.30 -10.95
N ALA A 35 -11.40 -6.31 -9.62
CA ALA A 35 -12.59 -6.83 -8.94
C ALA A 35 -13.54 -5.69 -8.51
N ASP A 36 -14.44 -5.94 -7.54
CA ASP A 36 -15.32 -4.91 -6.98
C ASP A 36 -14.53 -3.84 -6.20
N PRO A 37 -14.49 -2.58 -6.68
CA PRO A 37 -13.76 -1.51 -6.01
C PRO A 37 -14.33 -1.17 -4.63
N LYS A 38 -15.66 -1.21 -4.44
CA LYS A 38 -16.29 -0.80 -3.16
C LYS A 38 -15.96 -1.79 -2.05
N ARG A 39 -15.98 -3.09 -2.36
CA ARG A 39 -15.55 -4.12 -1.40
C ARG A 39 -14.09 -3.93 -1.01
N PHE A 40 -13.23 -3.57 -1.96
CA PHE A 40 -11.82 -3.34 -1.64
C PHE A 40 -11.62 -2.06 -0.81
N GLU A 41 -12.32 -0.97 -1.13
CA GLU A 41 -12.33 0.26 -0.33
C GLU A 41 -12.71 0.00 1.13
N ASN A 42 -13.76 -0.78 1.38
CA ASN A 42 -14.19 -1.13 2.73
C ASN A 42 -13.12 -1.93 3.49
N THR A 43 -12.41 -2.83 2.79
CA THR A 43 -11.30 -3.60 3.39
C THR A 43 -10.11 -2.70 3.73
N LEU A 44 -9.79 -1.75 2.85
CA LEU A 44 -8.74 -0.75 3.10
C LEU A 44 -9.10 0.16 4.29
N LEU A 45 -10.37 0.53 4.43
CA LEU A 45 -10.84 1.32 5.55
C LEU A 45 -10.64 0.60 6.89
N GLN A 46 -10.86 -0.72 6.93
CA GLN A 46 -10.66 -1.54 8.13
C GLN A 46 -9.20 -1.56 8.60
N ILE A 47 -8.24 -1.39 7.69
CA ILE A 47 -6.80 -1.28 8.01
C ILE A 47 -6.30 0.18 8.06
N GLY A 48 -7.22 1.15 8.12
CA GLY A 48 -6.92 2.57 8.31
C GLY A 48 -6.56 3.34 7.02
N ILE A 49 -6.69 2.74 5.84
CA ILE A 49 -6.39 3.37 4.55
C ILE A 49 -7.68 3.97 3.97
N LYS A 50 -7.83 5.29 4.09
CA LYS A 50 -8.96 6.05 3.53
C LYS A 50 -8.66 6.53 2.10
N LYS A 51 -8.82 5.65 1.11
CA LYS A 51 -8.63 5.97 -0.32
C LYS A 51 -9.67 5.31 -1.21
N ASN A 52 -10.08 6.03 -2.25
CA ASN A 52 -10.94 5.49 -3.29
C ASN A 52 -10.15 4.53 -4.18
N VAL A 53 -10.80 3.44 -4.56
CA VAL A 53 -10.29 2.42 -5.47
C VAL A 53 -11.03 2.55 -6.80
N ARG A 54 -10.27 2.50 -7.90
CA ARG A 54 -10.84 2.53 -9.25
C ARG A 54 -10.84 1.14 -9.85
N LEU A 55 -11.83 0.84 -10.69
CA LEU A 55 -11.79 -0.35 -11.53
C LEU A 55 -10.66 -0.20 -12.56
N LEU A 56 -9.86 -1.24 -12.75
CA LEU A 56 -8.90 -1.35 -13.84
C LEU A 56 -9.66 -1.90 -15.05
N VAL A 57 -9.98 -1.02 -16.01
CA VAL A 57 -10.65 -1.33 -17.28
C VAL A 57 -9.60 -1.51 -18.36
#